data_AF-E1YCE2-F1
#
_entry.id   AF-E1YCE2-F1
#
_cell.length_a   1.000
_cell.length_b   1.000
_cell.length_c   1.000
_cell.angle_alpha   90.00
_cell.angle_beta   90.00
_cell.angle_gamma   90.00
#
_symmetry.space_group_name_H-M   'P 1'
#
loop_
_entity.id
_entity.type
_entity.pdbx_description
1 polymer ?
#
loop_
_entity_poly.entity_id
_entity_poly.type
_entity_poly.pdbx_seq_one_letter_code
_entity_poly.pdbx_strand_id
1 'polypeptide(L)'
;MNCNFFYCSKNKITLGNLIKDWPVLYKPLINADKVIGIAPVKDHHRSGASMAMKNWYGLLGWRRNVFHQDINNIIKELAIMLKPTLVILDGTTSMMSNGPTGGSLSDLKQTNTMIAGTDQVAVDAYGATLLGKSASELAYIEKAHTAGAGNIDYRMLNPEMISVL
;
A
#
# COMPACT_ATOMS: atom_id res chain seq x y z
N MET A 1 -13.42 -22.81 -0.61
CA MET A 1 -12.31 -22.11 -1.28
C MET A 1 -11.07 -22.96 -1.07
N ASN A 2 -10.49 -23.54 -2.13
CA ASN A 2 -9.40 -24.53 -2.01
C ASN A 2 -8.12 -23.88 -1.46
N CYS A 3 -7.56 -24.44 -0.38
CA CYS A 3 -6.30 -24.02 0.25
C CYS A 3 -5.05 -24.21 -0.64
N ASN A 4 -5.21 -24.66 -1.89
CA ASN A 4 -4.11 -24.87 -2.84
C ASN A 4 -3.59 -23.56 -3.49
N PHE A 5 -4.33 -22.45 -3.34
CA PHE A 5 -3.97 -21.12 -3.88
C PHE A 5 -3.66 -20.08 -2.80
N PHE A 6 -4.30 -20.20 -1.64
CA PHE A 6 -4.10 -19.35 -0.49
C PHE A 6 -3.33 -20.14 0.57
N TYR A 7 -2.22 -19.61 1.07
CA TYR A 7 -1.53 -20.23 2.19
C TYR A 7 -2.44 -20.15 3.41
N CYS A 8 -2.92 -21.31 3.85
CA CYS A 8 -3.59 -21.52 5.12
C CYS A 8 -2.55 -22.23 5.98
N SER A 9 -1.79 -21.47 6.77
CA SER A 9 -0.65 -22.05 7.45
C SER A 9 -1.09 -23.08 8.50
N LYS A 10 -0.40 -24.22 8.54
CA LYS A 10 -0.20 -24.98 9.79
C LYS A 10 1.00 -24.45 10.59
N ASN A 11 1.75 -23.48 10.03
CA ASN A 11 2.92 -22.85 10.65
C ASN A 11 2.72 -21.33 10.72
N LYS A 12 2.35 -20.84 11.89
CA LYS A 12 1.99 -19.45 12.22
C LYS A 12 2.95 -18.45 11.58
N ILE A 13 2.46 -17.63 10.64
CA ILE A 13 3.18 -16.41 10.24
C ILE A 13 2.90 -15.40 11.35
N THR A 14 3.84 -15.27 12.28
CA THR A 14 3.75 -14.30 13.39
C THR A 14 4.44 -12.99 12.98
N LEU A 15 4.00 -12.37 11.88
CA LEU A 15 4.52 -11.06 11.45
C LEU A 15 3.71 -9.89 12.03
N GLY A 16 2.60 -10.17 12.72
CA GLY A 16 1.71 -9.17 13.26
C GLY A 16 0.60 -9.74 14.14
N ASN A 17 -0.27 -8.85 14.61
CA ASN A 17 -1.36 -9.18 15.52
C ASN A 17 -2.66 -9.53 14.80
N LEU A 18 -2.86 -9.03 13.57
CA LEU A 18 -4.11 -9.16 12.81
C LEU A 18 -4.09 -10.33 11.81
N ILE A 19 -3.02 -10.45 11.00
CA ILE A 19 -2.90 -11.53 10.01
C ILE A 19 -2.43 -12.81 10.72
N LYS A 20 -3.35 -13.45 11.45
CA LYS A 20 -3.15 -14.74 12.13
C LYS A 20 -4.06 -15.78 11.51
N ASP A 21 -3.48 -16.88 11.03
CA ASP A 21 -4.21 -17.99 10.41
C ASP A 21 -5.21 -17.54 9.33
N TRP A 22 -4.82 -16.52 8.55
CA TRP A 22 -5.66 -15.92 7.50
C TRP A 22 -5.19 -16.35 6.11
N PRO A 23 -6.11 -16.65 5.17
CA PRO A 23 -5.72 -16.99 3.81
C PRO A 23 -5.13 -15.78 3.08
N VAL A 24 -3.89 -15.93 2.63
CA VAL A 24 -3.18 -14.94 1.80
C VAL A 24 -2.81 -15.59 0.47
N LEU A 25 -2.97 -14.85 -0.64
CA LEU A 25 -2.50 -15.27 -1.95
C LEU A 25 -0.97 -15.34 -1.93
N TYR A 26 -0.44 -16.53 -1.72
CA TYR A 26 0.98 -16.73 -1.39
C TYR A 26 1.72 -17.59 -2.42
N LYS A 27 1.04 -18.60 -3.00
CA LYS A 27 1.69 -19.56 -3.90
C LYS A 27 2.32 -18.91 -5.15
N PRO A 28 1.71 -17.90 -5.80
CA PRO A 28 2.38 -17.18 -6.87
C PRO A 28 3.56 -16.33 -6.37
N LEU A 29 3.48 -15.80 -5.14
CA LEU A 29 4.49 -14.89 -4.58
C LEU A 29 5.77 -15.64 -4.17
N ILE A 30 5.67 -16.86 -3.63
CA ILE A 30 6.86 -17.63 -3.22
C ILE A 30 7.71 -18.09 -4.42
N ASN A 31 7.09 -18.28 -5.58
CA ASN A 31 7.77 -18.71 -6.79
C ASN A 31 8.25 -17.53 -7.66
N ALA A 32 7.94 -16.29 -7.28
CA ALA A 32 8.31 -15.11 -8.05
C ALA A 32 9.74 -14.67 -7.70
N ASP A 33 10.57 -14.47 -8.72
CA ASP A 33 11.92 -13.89 -8.54
C ASP A 33 11.84 -12.41 -8.13
N LYS A 34 10.80 -11.72 -8.63
CA LYS A 34 10.55 -10.29 -8.43
C LYS A 34 9.06 -10.06 -8.27
N VAL A 35 8.71 -9.17 -7.34
CA VAL A 35 7.33 -8.72 -7.15
C VAL A 35 7.27 -7.22 -7.43
N ILE A 36 6.43 -6.83 -8.39
CA ILE A 36 6.22 -5.44 -8.76
C ILE A 36 4.76 -5.07 -8.45
N GLY A 37 4.57 -4.06 -7.60
CA GLY A 37 3.25 -3.53 -7.28
C GLY A 37 2.94 -2.28 -8.08
N ILE A 38 1.71 -2.14 -8.57
CA ILE A 38 1.24 -0.91 -9.21
C ILE A 38 -0.06 -0.49 -8.56
N ALA A 39 -0.17 0.78 -8.15
CA ALA A 39 -1.36 1.32 -7.51
C ALA A 39 -1.65 2.74 -7.98
N PRO A 40 -2.93 3.14 -8.13
CA PRO A 40 -3.28 4.53 -8.32
C PRO A 40 -3.26 5.29 -6.99
N VAL A 41 -3.07 6.62 -7.04
CA VAL A 41 -3.19 7.52 -5.89
C VAL A 41 -4.65 7.91 -5.65
N LYS A 42 -5.20 7.57 -4.48
CA LYS A 42 -6.58 7.90 -4.13
C LYS A 42 -6.71 8.31 -2.66
N ASP A 43 -7.62 9.25 -2.38
CA ASP A 43 -8.14 9.50 -1.05
C ASP A 43 -8.90 8.26 -0.53
N HIS A 44 -9.02 8.16 0.80
CA HIS A 44 -9.84 7.13 1.41
C HIS A 44 -10.28 7.52 2.82
N HIS A 45 -11.58 7.50 3.08
CA HIS A 45 -12.18 7.95 4.34
C HIS A 45 -11.58 7.36 5.63
N ARG A 46 -11.28 6.05 5.67
CA ARG A 46 -10.78 5.40 6.90
C ARG A 46 -9.26 5.45 7.08
N SER A 47 -8.50 5.37 5.99
CA SER A 47 -7.04 5.24 6.03
C SER A 47 -6.32 6.53 5.66
N GLY A 48 -7.06 7.59 5.33
CA GLY A 48 -6.55 8.84 4.77
C GLY A 48 -6.16 8.73 3.29
N ALA A 49 -5.65 7.57 2.84
CA ALA A 49 -5.29 7.33 1.44
C ALA A 49 -5.38 5.84 1.05
N SER A 50 -5.36 5.57 -0.25
CA SER A 50 -5.18 4.27 -0.86
C SER A 50 -4.07 4.37 -1.91
N MET A 51 -2.93 3.76 -1.62
CA MET A 51 -1.71 3.81 -2.41
C MET A 51 -1.00 2.43 -2.41
N ALA A 52 0.31 2.37 -2.58
CA ALA A 52 1.05 1.14 -2.83
C ALA A 52 0.97 0.15 -1.66
N MET A 53 1.17 0.59 -0.42
CA MET A 53 1.12 -0.34 0.74
C MET A 53 -0.27 -0.96 0.93
N LYS A 54 -1.32 -0.16 0.70
CA LYS A 54 -2.70 -0.64 0.81
C LYS A 54 -3.12 -1.52 -0.39
N ASN A 55 -2.42 -1.44 -1.51
CA ASN A 55 -2.70 -2.28 -2.68
C ASN A 55 -2.59 -3.78 -2.34
N TRP A 56 -1.70 -4.14 -1.42
CA TRP A 56 -1.53 -5.51 -0.92
C TRP A 56 -2.73 -6.06 -0.15
N TYR A 57 -3.70 -5.23 0.17
CA TYR A 57 -4.98 -5.68 0.73
C TYR A 57 -5.69 -6.67 -0.21
N GLY A 58 -5.43 -6.59 -1.52
CA GLY A 58 -5.91 -7.56 -2.51
C GLY A 58 -5.39 -8.98 -2.32
N LEU A 59 -4.31 -9.18 -1.56
CA LEU A 59 -3.77 -10.50 -1.25
C LEU A 59 -4.60 -11.24 -0.20
N LEU A 60 -5.41 -10.51 0.59
CA LEU A 60 -6.23 -11.08 1.64
C LEU A 60 -7.45 -11.79 1.05
N GLY A 61 -7.60 -13.08 1.36
CA GLY A 61 -8.80 -13.85 1.07
C GLY A 61 -9.94 -13.61 2.06
N TRP A 62 -11.01 -14.40 1.92
CA TRP A 62 -12.15 -14.48 2.86
C TRP A 62 -12.83 -13.12 3.15
N ARG A 63 -13.46 -12.99 4.33
CA ARG A 63 -14.13 -11.78 4.84
C ARG A 63 -13.11 -10.73 5.26
N ARG A 64 -12.20 -10.35 4.36
CA ARG A 64 -11.12 -9.37 4.62
C ARG A 64 -11.63 -8.02 5.10
N ASN A 65 -12.91 -7.70 4.89
CA ASN A 65 -13.56 -6.49 5.40
C ASN A 65 -13.56 -6.38 6.93
N VAL A 66 -13.34 -7.47 7.67
CA VAL A 66 -13.18 -7.42 9.14
C VAL A 66 -12.00 -6.55 9.58
N PHE A 67 -10.92 -6.52 8.79
CA PHE A 67 -9.75 -5.70 9.12
C PHE A 67 -9.96 -4.21 8.90
N HIS A 68 -11.09 -3.79 8.30
CA HIS A 68 -11.41 -2.36 8.20
C HIS A 68 -11.67 -1.71 9.57
N GLN A 69 -11.85 -2.48 10.64
CA GLN A 69 -11.93 -1.98 12.01
C GLN A 69 -10.56 -1.47 12.52
N ASP A 70 -9.46 -2.00 11.98
CA ASP A 70 -8.10 -1.58 12.28
C ASP A 70 -7.28 -1.43 10.98
N ILE A 71 -7.80 -0.58 10.08
CA ILE A 71 -7.31 -0.43 8.71
C ILE A 71 -5.83 -0.03 8.65
N ASN A 72 -5.36 0.78 9.60
CA ASN A 72 -3.99 1.28 9.58
C ASN A 72 -3.00 0.18 10.01
N ASN A 73 -3.33 -0.64 11.02
CA ASN A 73 -2.45 -1.75 11.41
C ASN A 73 -2.43 -2.87 10.38
N ILE A 74 -3.55 -3.18 9.71
CA ILE A 74 -3.52 -4.21 8.66
C ILE A 74 -2.68 -3.75 7.47
N ILE A 75 -2.74 -2.48 7.06
CA ILE A 75 -1.86 -1.95 6.00
C ILE A 75 -0.39 -2.03 6.43
N LYS A 76 -0.06 -1.66 7.67
CA LYS A 76 1.27 -1.85 8.24
C LYS A 76 1.72 -3.32 8.18
N GLU A 77 0.89 -4.26 8.62
CA GLU A 77 1.24 -5.70 8.60
C GLU A 77 1.45 -6.22 7.18
N LEU A 78 0.64 -5.77 6.22
CA LEU A 78 0.83 -6.08 4.80
C LEU A 78 2.16 -5.53 4.27
N ALA A 79 2.53 -4.30 4.65
CA ALA A 79 3.81 -3.68 4.26
C ALA A 79 5.03 -4.37 4.88
N ILE A 80 4.89 -5.02 6.04
CA ILE A 80 5.92 -5.87 6.64
C ILE A 80 5.98 -7.22 5.91
N MET A 81 4.81 -7.83 5.67
CA MET A 81 4.68 -9.15 5.07
C MET A 81 5.20 -9.20 3.64
N LEU A 82 4.92 -8.18 2.83
CA LEU A 82 5.36 -8.11 1.45
C LEU A 82 6.37 -7.00 1.26
N LYS A 83 7.61 -7.39 0.95
CA LYS A 83 8.70 -6.51 0.51
C LYS A 83 8.82 -6.61 -1.01
N PRO A 84 8.09 -5.78 -1.78
CA PRO A 84 8.17 -5.82 -3.23
C PRO A 84 9.56 -5.42 -3.70
N THR A 85 9.97 -5.91 -4.86
CA THR A 85 11.17 -5.45 -5.55
C THR A 85 11.02 -3.99 -5.99
N LEU A 86 9.84 -3.64 -6.48
CA LEU A 86 9.51 -2.31 -6.99
C LEU A 86 8.03 -2.03 -6.73
N VAL A 87 7.71 -0.80 -6.38
CA VAL A 87 6.35 -0.28 -6.48
C VAL A 87 6.31 0.92 -7.41
N ILE A 88 5.24 1.00 -8.19
CA ILE A 88 4.92 2.12 -9.06
C ILE A 88 3.59 2.70 -8.56
N LEU A 89 3.62 3.95 -8.15
CA LEU A 89 2.46 4.70 -7.72
C LEU A 89 2.08 5.67 -8.84
N ASP A 90 0.96 5.36 -9.50
CA ASP A 90 0.39 6.16 -10.56
C ASP A 90 -0.43 7.30 -9.96
N GLY A 91 0.21 8.46 -9.88
CA GLY A 91 -0.41 9.75 -9.56
C GLY A 91 -0.48 10.64 -10.79
N THR A 92 -0.64 10.11 -12.00
CA THR A 92 -0.87 10.95 -13.19
C THR A 92 -2.19 11.70 -13.03
N THR A 93 -3.23 10.97 -12.62
CA THR A 93 -4.49 11.51 -12.10
C THR A 93 -4.74 10.97 -10.70
N SER A 94 -4.83 11.84 -9.71
CA SER A 94 -5.13 11.47 -8.32
C SER A 94 -6.59 11.68 -8.00
N MET A 95 -7.21 10.75 -7.27
CA MET A 95 -8.55 10.93 -6.70
C MET A 95 -8.44 11.64 -5.36
N MET A 96 -8.81 12.91 -5.31
CA MET A 96 -8.64 13.82 -4.18
C MET A 96 -9.70 13.65 -3.08
N SER A 97 -10.89 13.19 -3.45
CA SER A 97 -12.04 13.07 -2.53
C SER A 97 -12.89 11.84 -2.84
N ASN A 98 -13.73 11.44 -1.88
CA ASN A 98 -14.75 10.40 -2.04
C ASN A 98 -14.20 9.03 -2.48
N GLY A 99 -12.92 8.78 -2.27
CA GLY A 99 -12.33 7.48 -2.53
C GLY A 99 -12.78 6.42 -1.51
N PRO A 100 -12.67 5.12 -1.84
CA PRO A 100 -11.97 4.58 -3.01
C PRO A 100 -12.82 4.46 -4.29
N THR A 101 -14.14 4.62 -4.17
CA THR A 101 -15.09 4.43 -5.28
C THR A 101 -15.15 5.66 -6.17
N GLY A 102 -15.06 6.86 -5.59
CA GLY A 102 -15.36 8.10 -6.28
C GLY A 102 -16.83 8.16 -6.70
N GLY A 103 -17.10 8.88 -7.79
CA GLY A 103 -18.43 9.00 -8.38
C GLY A 103 -18.57 10.21 -9.30
N SER A 104 -17.61 11.15 -9.23
CA SER A 104 -17.56 12.33 -10.07
C SER A 104 -16.16 12.57 -10.64
N LEU A 105 -16.08 13.18 -11.83
CA LEU A 105 -14.82 13.70 -12.35
C LEU A 105 -14.26 14.85 -11.49
N SER A 106 -15.11 15.54 -10.73
CA SER A 106 -14.68 16.56 -9.77
C SER A 106 -13.88 16.00 -8.60
N ASP A 107 -13.94 14.69 -8.36
CA ASP A 107 -13.10 14.02 -7.36
C ASP A 107 -11.66 13.84 -7.85
N LEU A 108 -11.39 14.08 -9.15
CA LEU A 108 -10.10 13.82 -9.77
C LEU A 108 -9.31 15.10 -9.98
N LYS A 109 -7.99 15.01 -9.83
CA LYS A 109 -7.04 16.08 -10.14
C LYS A 109 -5.90 15.53 -10.99
N GLN A 110 -5.58 16.23 -12.07
CA GLN A 110 -4.34 15.97 -12.82
C GLN A 110 -3.15 16.37 -11.95
N THR A 111 -2.36 15.38 -11.56
CA THR A 111 -1.17 15.54 -10.72
C THR A 111 0.11 15.23 -11.50
N ASN A 112 0.00 14.67 -12.72
CA ASN A 112 1.08 14.49 -13.70
C ASN A 112 2.35 13.86 -13.12
N THR A 113 2.20 12.93 -12.17
CA THR A 113 3.34 12.40 -11.42
C THR A 113 3.26 10.88 -11.35
N MET A 114 4.29 10.19 -11.83
CA MET A 114 4.48 8.76 -11.57
C MET A 114 5.66 8.60 -10.62
N ILE A 115 5.49 7.79 -9.57
CA ILE A 115 6.51 7.57 -8.56
C ILE A 115 6.90 6.10 -8.61
N ALA A 116 8.20 5.80 -8.74
CA ALA A 116 8.69 4.44 -8.73
C ALA A 116 9.80 4.31 -7.69
N GLY A 117 9.77 3.23 -6.89
CA GLY A 117 10.77 3.04 -5.85
C GLY A 117 10.76 1.63 -5.26
N THR A 118 11.87 1.26 -4.63
CA THR A 118 12.04 -0.03 -3.95
C THR A 118 11.60 0.02 -2.49
N ASP A 119 11.36 1.21 -1.95
CA ASP A 119 10.81 1.44 -0.61
C ASP A 119 9.36 1.91 -0.72
N GLN A 120 8.43 1.01 -0.44
CA GLN A 120 7.00 1.29 -0.52
C GLN A 120 6.51 2.30 0.54
N VAL A 121 7.21 2.46 1.66
CA VAL A 121 6.86 3.47 2.67
C VAL A 121 7.22 4.85 2.15
N ALA A 122 8.42 4.99 1.57
CA ALA A 122 8.87 6.24 0.97
C ALA A 122 8.01 6.64 -0.24
N VAL A 123 7.63 5.67 -1.08
CA VAL A 123 6.75 5.91 -2.23
C VAL A 123 5.37 6.41 -1.78
N ASP A 124 4.75 5.77 -0.78
CA ASP A 124 3.49 6.26 -0.21
C ASP A 124 3.66 7.61 0.50
N ALA A 125 4.80 7.87 1.15
CA ALA A 125 5.07 9.15 1.80
C ALA A 125 5.15 10.30 0.80
N TYR A 126 5.76 10.09 -0.38
CA TYR A 126 5.68 11.05 -1.48
C TYR A 126 4.24 11.12 -2.04
N GLY A 127 3.59 9.97 -2.27
CA GLY A 127 2.22 9.92 -2.78
C GLY A 127 1.22 10.72 -1.94
N ALA A 128 1.41 10.79 -0.62
CA ALA A 128 0.61 11.61 0.28
C ALA A 128 0.58 13.09 -0.14
N THR A 129 1.69 13.62 -0.65
CA THR A 129 1.77 15.04 -1.06
C THR A 129 0.91 15.35 -2.28
N LEU A 130 0.67 14.35 -3.15
CA LEU A 130 -0.24 14.50 -4.29
C LEU A 130 -1.70 14.65 -3.85
N LEU A 131 -2.04 14.12 -2.67
CA LEU A 131 -3.34 14.28 -2.02
C LEU A 131 -3.43 15.53 -1.13
N GLY A 132 -2.37 16.35 -1.09
CA GLY A 132 -2.30 17.53 -0.20
C GLY A 132 -2.15 17.16 1.28
N LYS A 133 -1.60 15.98 1.59
CA LYS A 133 -1.38 15.48 2.95
C LYS A 133 0.11 15.31 3.22
N SER A 134 0.51 15.42 4.48
CA SER A 134 1.81 14.95 4.95
C SER A 134 1.79 13.45 5.21
N ALA A 135 2.95 12.81 5.13
CA ALA A 135 3.07 11.38 5.45
C ALA A 135 2.68 11.07 6.91
N SER A 136 2.94 11.99 7.85
CA SER A 136 2.55 11.88 9.26
C SER A 136 1.04 11.94 9.51
N GLU A 137 0.26 12.54 8.60
CA GLU A 137 -1.21 12.50 8.70
C GLU A 137 -1.79 11.12 8.32
N LEU A 138 -0.99 10.27 7.68
CA LEU A 138 -1.38 8.92 7.28
C LEU A 138 -0.81 7.90 8.27
N ALA A 139 -1.60 7.58 9.29
CA ALA A 139 -1.19 6.72 10.41
C ALA A 139 -0.59 5.37 9.98
N TYR A 140 -1.00 4.80 8.84
CA TYR A 140 -0.41 3.55 8.35
C TYR A 140 1.03 3.70 7.86
N ILE A 141 1.43 4.88 7.35
CA ILE A 141 2.81 5.16 6.90
C ILE A 141 3.72 5.23 8.11
N GLU A 142 3.36 6.03 9.12
CA GLU A 142 4.13 6.15 10.37
C GLU A 142 4.28 4.80 11.08
N LYS A 143 3.19 4.02 11.16
CA LYS A 143 3.22 2.67 11.73
C LYS A 143 4.14 1.73 10.94
N ALA A 144 4.08 1.78 9.61
CA ALA A 144 4.93 0.94 8.76
C ALA A 144 6.41 1.32 8.92
N HIS A 145 6.72 2.61 8.92
CA HIS A 145 8.07 3.12 9.20
C HIS A 145 8.60 2.66 10.55
N THR A 146 7.81 2.86 11.62
CA THR A 146 8.17 2.45 12.99
C THR A 146 8.40 0.95 13.09
N ALA A 147 7.66 0.15 12.32
CA ALA A 147 7.84 -1.30 12.27
C ALA A 147 9.00 -1.75 11.36
N GLY A 148 9.85 -0.83 10.90
CA GLY A 148 11.00 -1.11 10.05
C GLY A 148 10.63 -1.48 8.63
N ALA A 149 9.44 -1.10 8.15
CA ALA A 149 8.99 -1.52 6.84
C ALA A 149 9.62 -0.74 5.67
N GLY A 150 10.16 0.44 5.97
CA GLY A 150 10.74 1.40 5.03
C GLY A 150 10.90 2.77 5.69
N ASN A 151 11.30 3.77 4.93
CA ASN A 151 11.55 5.12 5.42
C ASN A 151 10.36 6.06 5.12
N ILE A 152 9.85 6.76 6.15
CA ILE A 152 8.82 7.79 5.98
C ILE A 152 9.39 9.06 5.33
N ASP A 153 10.65 9.40 5.57
CA ASP A 153 11.29 10.53 4.90
C ASP A 153 11.94 10.07 3.60
N TYR A 154 11.15 10.11 2.54
CA TYR A 154 11.61 9.72 1.20
C TYR A 154 12.81 10.54 0.72
N ARG A 155 13.05 11.74 1.26
CA ARG A 155 14.16 12.60 0.83
C ARG A 155 15.51 12.02 1.21
N MET A 156 15.57 11.25 2.29
CA MET A 156 16.80 10.55 2.71
C MET A 156 17.26 9.51 1.68
N LEU A 157 16.38 9.07 0.77
CA LEU A 157 16.70 8.13 -0.29
C LEU A 157 17.22 8.83 -1.56
N ASN A 158 17.37 10.16 -1.54
CA ASN A 158 17.82 10.97 -2.68
C ASN A 158 17.04 10.68 -3.98
N PRO A 159 15.71 10.91 -4.00
CA PRO A 159 14.90 10.62 -5.17
C PRO A 159 15.28 11.52 -6.35
N GLU A 160 15.39 10.92 -7.53
CA GLU A 160 15.58 11.65 -8.78
C GLU A 160 14.23 12.14 -9.32
N MET A 161 14.12 13.44 -9.56
CA MET A 161 12.91 14.08 -10.06
C MET A 161 13.10 14.44 -11.54
N ILE A 162 12.46 13.67 -12.42
CA ILE A 162 12.58 13.84 -13.87
C ILE A 162 11.26 14.38 -14.42
N SER A 163 11.33 15.49 -15.14
CA SER A 163 10.22 16.00 -15.93
C SER A 163 10.32 15.46 -17.36
N VAL A 164 9.33 14.68 -17.77
CA VAL A 164 9.16 14.25 -19.16
C VAL A 164 8.22 15.24 -19.84
N LEU A 165 8.74 15.90 -20.88
CA LEU A 165 8.05 16.89 -21.71
C LEU A 165 7.08 16.24 -22.70
#